data_AF-A0A7S2B4X8-F1
#
_entry.id   AF-A0A7S2B4X8-F1
#
_cell.length_a   1.000
_cell.length_b   1.000
_cell.length_c   1.000
_cell.angle_alpha   90.00
_cell.angle_beta   90.00
_cell.angle_gamma   90.00
#
_symmetry.space_group_name_H-M   'P 1'
#
loop_
_entity.id
_entity.type
_entity.pdbx_description
1 polymer ?
#
loop_
_entity_poly.entity_id
_entity_poly.type
_entity_poly.pdbx_seq_one_letter_code
_entity_poly.pdbx_strand_id
1 'polypeptide(L)'
;VIGNPLTYAFYDHVDTSMPFSAATAGIPGALFASYQGMFAVITPALMTGAFADRVCWCPYAILVVTWIFLVYAPVCHWVWGGGWMQHLGVFDFAGGIVVHITSGFSVLAALLVIGPRHMSA
;
A
#
# COMPACT_ATOMS: atom_id res chain seq x y z
N VAL A 1 2.49 -13.85 6.66
CA VAL A 1 2.85 -12.41 6.43
C VAL A 1 4.18 -12.02 7.06
N ILE A 2 5.03 -12.95 7.49
CA ILE A 2 6.39 -12.62 7.93
C ILE A 2 7.35 -13.45 7.09
N GLY A 3 8.12 -12.76 6.26
CA GLY A 3 9.17 -13.28 5.40
C GLY A 3 10.33 -12.27 5.36
N ASN A 4 11.40 -12.59 4.65
CA ASN A 4 12.52 -11.68 4.52
C ASN A 4 12.18 -10.57 3.48
N PRO A 5 12.16 -9.28 3.85
CA PRO A 5 11.87 -8.19 2.91
C PRO A 5 12.93 -8.04 1.82
N LEU A 6 14.11 -8.65 1.98
CA LEU A 6 15.19 -8.61 1.02
C LEU A 6 15.06 -9.66 -0.09
N THR A 7 14.17 -10.66 0.05
CA THR A 7 14.03 -11.76 -0.92
C THR A 7 13.73 -11.27 -2.34
N TYR A 8 12.97 -10.18 -2.48
CA TYR A 8 12.61 -9.60 -3.78
C TYR A 8 13.08 -8.15 -3.92
N ALA A 9 14.06 -7.74 -3.12
CA ALA A 9 14.60 -6.38 -3.19
C ALA A 9 15.16 -6.13 -4.59
N PHE A 10 14.90 -4.94 -5.13
CA PHE A 10 15.36 -4.56 -6.48
C PHE A 10 14.94 -5.52 -7.60
N TYR A 11 13.78 -6.18 -7.46
CA TYR A 11 13.28 -7.22 -8.38
C TYR A 11 14.17 -8.47 -8.46
N ASP A 12 15.09 -8.65 -7.52
CA ASP A 12 15.81 -9.91 -7.40
C ASP A 12 14.83 -11.06 -7.21
N HIS A 13 15.12 -12.23 -7.78
CA HIS A 13 14.25 -13.40 -7.77
C HIS A 13 12.82 -13.23 -8.32
N VAL A 14 12.47 -12.08 -8.93
CA VAL A 14 11.18 -11.91 -9.62
C VAL A 14 11.30 -12.50 -11.02
N ASP A 15 10.60 -13.59 -11.28
CA ASP A 15 10.61 -14.22 -12.59
C ASP A 15 10.06 -13.24 -13.66
N THR A 16 10.89 -12.95 -14.66
CA THR A 16 10.56 -12.05 -15.76
C THR A 16 9.83 -12.76 -16.90
N SER A 17 9.75 -14.09 -16.85
CA SER A 17 9.24 -14.96 -17.90
C SER A 17 8.02 -15.78 -17.50
N MET A 18 7.81 -16.03 -16.20
CA MET A 18 6.71 -16.85 -15.67
C MET A 18 5.72 -16.02 -14.83
N PRO A 19 4.43 -16.39 -14.82
CA PRO A 19 3.40 -15.72 -14.02
C PRO A 19 3.50 -16.06 -12.53
N PHE A 20 3.06 -15.13 -11.68
CA PHE A 20 3.10 -15.28 -10.21
C PHE A 20 2.08 -16.28 -9.66
N SER A 21 0.99 -16.53 -10.40
CA SER A 21 -0.07 -17.45 -10.04
C SER A 21 -0.84 -17.92 -11.27
N ALA A 22 -1.66 -18.97 -11.12
CA ALA A 22 -2.59 -19.38 -12.17
C ALA A 22 -3.58 -18.27 -12.56
N ALA A 23 -3.97 -17.40 -11.62
CA ALA A 23 -4.88 -16.28 -11.87
C ALA A 23 -4.25 -15.17 -12.73
N THR A 24 -2.91 -15.14 -12.82
CA THR A 24 -2.15 -14.21 -13.65
C THR A 24 -1.47 -14.92 -14.82
N ALA A 25 -1.96 -16.10 -15.20
CA ALA A 25 -1.41 -16.86 -16.31
C ALA A 25 -1.35 -16.00 -17.60
N GLY A 26 -0.17 -15.95 -18.22
CA GLY A 26 0.09 -15.12 -19.41
C GLY A 26 0.60 -13.71 -19.12
N ILE A 27 0.67 -13.28 -17.86
CA ILE A 27 1.29 -12.02 -17.45
C ILE A 27 2.65 -12.30 -16.80
N PRO A 28 3.77 -11.77 -17.33
CA PRO A 28 5.08 -11.90 -16.70
C PRO A 28 5.08 -11.41 -15.25
N GLY A 29 5.75 -12.15 -14.35
CA GLY A 29 5.82 -11.83 -12.93
C GLY A 29 6.32 -10.41 -12.65
N ALA A 30 7.37 -9.97 -13.36
CA ALA A 30 7.88 -8.61 -13.27
C ALA A 30 6.87 -7.52 -13.69
N LEU A 31 6.04 -7.80 -14.71
CA LEU A 31 4.99 -6.87 -15.14
C LEU A 31 3.89 -6.77 -14.09
N PHE A 32 3.46 -7.89 -13.53
CA PHE A 32 2.47 -7.90 -12.44
C PHE A 32 3.00 -7.21 -11.18
N ALA A 33 4.27 -7.45 -10.81
CA ALA A 33 4.91 -6.78 -9.68
C ALA A 33 4.99 -5.26 -9.89
N SER A 34 5.31 -4.81 -11.11
CA SER A 34 5.34 -3.38 -11.46
C SER A 34 3.94 -2.76 -11.39
N TYR A 35 2.92 -3.47 -11.89
CA TYR A 35 1.52 -3.07 -11.80
C TYR A 35 1.08 -2.90 -10.34
N GLN A 36 1.35 -3.88 -9.48
CA GLN A 36 1.08 -3.81 -8.04
C GLN A 36 1.88 -2.69 -7.34
N GLY A 37 3.10 -2.44 -7.81
CA GLY A 37 3.94 -1.33 -7.36
C GLY A 37 3.28 0.04 -7.54
N MET A 38 2.50 0.24 -8.61
CA MET A 38 1.77 1.50 -8.82
C MET A 38 0.70 1.73 -7.74
N PHE A 39 0.01 0.68 -7.30
CA PHE A 39 -0.94 0.77 -6.16
C PHE A 39 -0.20 1.11 -4.86
N ALA A 40 0.97 0.50 -4.65
CA ALA A 40 1.78 0.77 -3.46
C ALA A 40 2.29 2.22 -3.42
N VAL A 41 2.60 2.81 -4.58
CA VAL A 41 3.06 4.21 -4.68
C VAL A 41 1.90 5.20 -4.54
N ILE A 42 0.75 4.95 -5.19
CA ILE A 42 -0.36 5.91 -5.17
C ILE A 42 -1.04 5.99 -3.80
N THR A 43 -1.09 4.89 -3.04
CA THR A 43 -1.81 4.85 -1.76
C THR A 43 -1.32 5.87 -0.72
N PRO A 44 -0.02 5.94 -0.37
CA PRO A 44 0.49 6.98 0.52
C PRO A 44 0.44 8.38 -0.10
N ALA A 45 0.49 8.50 -1.44
CA ALA A 45 0.33 9.78 -2.12
C ALA A 45 -1.10 10.35 -1.93
N LEU A 46 -2.14 9.51 -1.92
CA LEU A 46 -3.51 9.94 -1.60
C LEU A 46 -3.61 10.56 -0.20
N MET A 47 -2.78 10.11 0.75
CA MET A 47 -2.78 10.67 2.11
C MET A 47 -2.32 12.14 2.13
N THR A 48 -1.41 12.52 1.23
CA THR A 48 -0.87 13.90 1.19
C THR A 48 -1.95 14.95 0.98
N GLY A 49 -3.01 14.64 0.24
CA GLY A 49 -4.06 15.60 -0.08
C GLY A 49 -4.72 16.25 1.15
N ALA A 50 -4.69 15.58 2.30
CA ALA A 50 -5.29 16.09 3.54
C ALA A 50 -4.38 16.99 4.38
N PHE A 51 -3.06 16.86 4.25
CA PHE A 51 -2.09 17.53 5.12
C PHE A 51 -0.82 18.00 4.41
N ALA A 52 -0.83 18.14 3.08
CA ALA A 52 0.32 18.57 2.26
C ALA A 52 1.03 19.82 2.81
N ASP A 53 0.28 20.78 3.35
CA ASP A 53 0.82 22.03 3.91
C ASP A 53 0.93 22.03 5.45
N ARG A 54 0.77 20.87 6.11
CA ARG A 54 0.77 20.76 7.58
C ARG A 54 1.91 19.93 8.15
N VAL A 55 2.69 19.25 7.32
CA VAL A 55 3.76 18.34 7.75
C VAL A 55 5.08 18.67 7.07
N CYS A 56 6.18 18.52 7.81
CA CYS A 56 7.51 18.59 7.21
C CYS A 56 7.78 17.34 6.35
N TRP A 57 8.62 17.49 5.32
CA TRP A 57 8.92 16.40 4.40
C TRP A 57 9.59 15.19 5.08
N CYS A 58 10.57 15.39 5.98
CA CYS A 58 11.30 14.26 6.59
C CYS A 58 10.40 13.36 7.46
N PRO A 59 9.57 13.89 8.40
CA PRO A 59 8.62 13.06 9.14
C PRO A 59 7.61 12.35 8.24
N TYR A 60 7.17 13.01 7.16
CA TYR A 60 6.27 12.40 6.19
C TYR A 60 6.93 11.23 5.45
N ALA A 61 8.18 11.36 5.01
CA ALA A 61 8.92 10.27 4.39
C ALA A 61 9.06 9.04 5.32
N ILE A 62 9.37 9.27 6.60
CA ILE A 62 9.44 8.21 7.62
C ILE A 62 8.07 7.54 7.80
N LEU A 63 7.00 8.34 7.86
CA LEU A 63 5.64 7.83 7.94
C LEU A 63 5.33 6.92 6.76
N VAL A 64 5.58 7.36 5.52
CA VAL A 64 5.30 6.56 4.31
C VAL A 64 6.05 5.23 4.31
N VAL A 65 7.36 5.25 4.58
CA VAL A 65 8.18 4.03 4.62
C VAL A 65 7.63 3.06 5.65
N THR A 66 7.41 3.54 6.88
CA THR A 66 6.90 2.71 7.98
C THR A 66 5.49 2.17 7.66
N TRP A 67 4.64 3.02 7.09
CA TRP A 67 3.26 2.70 6.76
C TRP A 67 3.14 1.64 5.65
N ILE A 68 4.03 1.67 4.64
CA ILE A 68 4.06 0.64 3.60
C ILE A 68 4.28 -0.75 4.21
N PHE A 69 5.20 -0.88 5.17
CA PHE A 69 5.52 -2.17 5.79
C PHE A 69 4.50 -2.61 6.84
N LEU A 70 3.97 -1.68 7.63
CA LEU A 70 3.07 -2.02 8.74
C LEU A 70 1.60 -2.06 8.37
N VAL A 71 1.18 -1.36 7.32
CA VAL A 71 -0.24 -1.22 6.95
C VAL A 71 -0.47 -1.73 5.53
N TYR A 72 0.18 -1.14 4.52
CA TYR A 72 -0.12 -1.48 3.12
C TYR A 72 0.17 -2.95 2.79
N ALA A 73 1.40 -3.41 3.02
CA ALA A 73 1.81 -4.76 2.65
C ALA A 73 1.00 -5.84 3.38
N PRO A 74 0.73 -5.74 4.70
CA PRO A 74 -0.16 -6.66 5.40
C PRO A 74 -1.58 -6.69 4.83
N VAL A 75 -2.21 -5.53 4.63
CA VAL A 75 -3.59 -5.45 4.11
C VAL A 75 -3.68 -5.95 2.68
N CYS A 76 -2.72 -5.57 1.82
CA CYS A 76 -2.61 -6.09 0.46
C CYS A 76 -2.52 -7.61 0.45
N HIS A 77 -1.70 -8.20 1.33
CA HIS A 77 -1.62 -9.65 1.44
C HIS A 77 -2.92 -10.28 1.96
N TRP A 78 -3.61 -9.66 2.92
CA TRP A 78 -4.89 -10.16 3.44
C TRP A 78 -5.96 -10.28 2.35
N VAL A 79 -5.99 -9.33 1.42
CA VAL A 79 -7.04 -9.17 0.41
C VAL A 79 -6.68 -9.80 -0.94
N TRP A 80 -5.42 -9.65 -1.40
CA TRP A 80 -4.98 -10.09 -2.74
C TRP A 80 -3.88 -11.14 -2.74
N GLY A 81 -3.21 -11.35 -1.60
CA GLY A 81 -2.02 -12.19 -1.51
C GLY A 81 -2.27 -13.61 -0.98
N GLY A 82 -3.50 -14.11 -1.04
CA GLY A 82 -3.88 -15.40 -0.45
C GLY A 82 -4.05 -15.34 1.07
N GLY A 83 -4.33 -14.16 1.62
CA GLY A 83 -4.57 -14.00 3.05
C GLY A 83 -6.01 -14.26 3.47
N TRP A 84 -6.28 -14.03 4.75
CA TRP A 84 -7.54 -14.44 5.39
C TRP A 84 -8.79 -13.77 4.81
N MET A 85 -8.73 -12.50 4.39
CA MET A 85 -9.91 -11.81 3.82
C MET A 85 -10.28 -12.40 2.45
N GLN A 86 -9.28 -12.76 1.65
CA GLN A 86 -9.50 -13.49 0.40
C GLN A 86 -10.19 -14.84 0.65
N HIS A 87 -9.77 -15.58 1.67
CA HIS A 87 -10.39 -16.86 2.06
C HIS A 87 -11.83 -16.71 2.58
N LEU A 88 -12.18 -15.56 3.15
CA LEU A 88 -13.55 -15.22 3.55
C LEU A 88 -14.44 -14.79 2.37
N GLY A 89 -13.90 -14.71 1.14
CA GLY A 89 -14.64 -14.30 -0.04
C GLY A 89 -14.85 -12.78 -0.15
N VAL A 90 -13.98 -11.98 0.46
CA VAL A 90 -14.01 -10.53 0.29
C VAL A 90 -13.67 -10.17 -1.16
N PHE A 91 -14.55 -9.42 -1.81
CA PHE A 91 -14.36 -8.93 -3.17
C PHE A 91 -13.82 -7.49 -3.16
N ASP A 92 -12.53 -7.36 -3.43
CA ASP A 92 -11.90 -6.06 -3.72
C ASP A 92 -11.16 -6.17 -5.06
N PHE A 93 -11.78 -5.66 -6.12
CA PHE A 93 -11.27 -5.84 -7.48
C PHE A 93 -10.09 -4.92 -7.81
N ALA A 94 -10.12 -3.67 -7.34
CA ALA A 94 -9.20 -2.61 -7.78
C ALA A 94 -8.63 -1.76 -6.63
N GLY A 95 -8.85 -2.15 -5.37
CA GLY A 95 -8.18 -1.55 -4.22
C GLY A 95 -9.10 -0.65 -3.41
N GLY A 96 -10.41 -0.90 -3.44
CA GLY A 96 -11.35 -0.21 -2.57
C GLY A 96 -10.91 -0.31 -1.10
N ILE A 97 -10.55 -1.50 -0.65
CA ILE A 97 -10.06 -1.73 0.71
C ILE A 97 -8.57 -1.38 0.79
N VAL A 98 -7.75 -2.02 -0.05
CA VAL A 98 -6.28 -1.97 0.05
C VAL A 98 -5.72 -0.56 -0.13
N VAL A 99 -6.34 0.27 -0.98
CA VAL A 99 -5.89 1.63 -1.31
C VAL A 99 -6.76 2.67 -0.60
N HIS A 100 -8.06 2.71 -0.91
CA HIS A 100 -8.89 3.86 -0.54
C HIS A 100 -9.27 3.86 0.95
N ILE A 101 -9.71 2.72 1.50
CA ILE A 101 -10.06 2.62 2.91
C ILE A 101 -8.82 2.78 3.79
N THR A 102 -7.73 2.07 3.50
CA THR A 102 -6.49 2.18 4.29
C THR A 102 -5.94 3.60 4.29
N SER A 103 -5.83 4.26 3.13
CA SER A 103 -5.36 5.66 3.05
C SER A 103 -6.32 6.63 3.74
N GLY A 104 -7.63 6.48 3.54
CA GLY A 104 -8.66 7.33 4.17
C GLY A 104 -8.64 7.27 5.69
N PHE A 105 -8.58 6.07 6.27
CA PHE A 105 -8.45 5.93 7.73
C PHE A 105 -7.08 6.39 8.25
N SER A 106 -6.02 6.24 7.46
CA SER A 106 -4.69 6.73 7.83
C SER A 106 -4.63 8.26 7.85
N VAL A 107 -5.31 8.92 6.91
CA VAL A 107 -5.52 10.37 6.93
C VAL A 107 -6.28 10.79 8.17
N LEU A 108 -7.37 10.11 8.50
CA LEU A 108 -8.15 10.40 9.70
C LEU A 108 -7.28 10.29 10.96
N ALA A 109 -6.51 9.21 11.10
CA ALA A 109 -5.59 9.02 12.21
C ALA A 109 -4.52 10.12 12.28
N ALA A 110 -3.91 10.48 11.14
CA ALA A 110 -2.92 11.55 11.07
C ALA A 110 -3.51 12.91 11.49
N LEU A 111 -4.73 13.23 11.05
CA LEU A 111 -5.40 14.48 11.41
C LEU A 111 -5.76 14.57 12.90
N LEU A 112 -6.07 13.44 13.54
CA LEU A 112 -6.30 13.39 14.99
C LEU A 112 -5.03 13.69 15.79
N VAL A 113 -3.85 13.36 15.25
CA VAL A 113 -2.56 13.64 15.89
C VAL A 113 -2.06 15.06 15.58
N ILE A 114 -2.21 15.52 14.35
CA ILE A 114 -1.76 16.87 13.91
C ILE A 114 -2.63 17.98 14.51
N GLY A 115 -3.94 17.74 14.65
CA GLY A 115 -4.89 18.71 15.18
C GLY A 115 -5.45 19.72 14.16
N PRO A 116 -6.37 20.60 14.60
CA PRO A 116 -7.08 21.54 13.74
C PRO A 116 -6.19 22.69 13.25
N ARG A 117 -6.59 23.34 12.14
CA ARG A 117 -5.96 24.59 11.70
C ARG A 117 -6.39 25.72 12.65
N HIS A 118 -5.42 26.40 13.24
CA HIS A 118 -5.68 27.68 13.89
C HIS A 118 -5.82 28.75 12.80
N MET A 119 -7.07 29.09 12.46
CA MET A 119 -7.35 30.28 11.66
C MET A 119 -7.51 31.44 12.63
N SER A 120 -6.52 32.34 12.66
CA SER A 120 -6.70 33.65 13.29
C SER A 120 -7.75 34.41 12.47
N ALA A 121 -8.93 34.63 13.04
CA ALA A 121 -9.95 35.53 12.49
C ALA A 121 -9.57 36.99 12.76
#